data_AF-K2F0T0-F1
#
_entry.id   AF-K2F0T0-F1
#
_cell.length_a   1.000
_cell.length_b   1.000
_cell.length_c   1.000
_cell.angle_alpha   90.00
_cell.angle_beta   90.00
_cell.angle_gamma   90.00
#
_symmetry.space_group_name_H-M   'P 1'
#
loop_
_entity.id
_entity.type
_entity.pdbx_description
1 polymer ?
#
loop_
_entity_poly.entity_id
_entity_poly.type
_entity_poly.pdbx_seq_one_letter_code
_entity_poly.pdbx_strand_id
1 'polypeptide(L)'
;RPDVLRKIIDKKIVDYIAMDIKNAPEKYSETTGVTADIERVKLSVDLIMNSGIDYEFRTTVVPGLHTEKDFDKIAVWIDGAKKYYLQEYRDFKILDPKLKKKTQGKTLDLEKIKNKIEKHFGKMEVRRYH
;
A
#
# COMPACT_ATOMS: atom_id res chain seq x y z
N ARG A 1 1.67 -10.65 -8.94
CA ARG A 1 2.11 -11.86 -9.67
C ARG A 1 3.64 -11.92 -9.58
N PRO A 2 4.20 -12.64 -8.60
CA PRO A 2 5.65 -12.66 -8.34
C PRO A 2 6.49 -13.09 -9.53
N ASP A 3 6.02 -14.07 -10.30
CA ASP A 3 6.81 -14.68 -11.38
C ASP A 3 7.08 -13.72 -12.55
N VAL A 4 6.14 -12.80 -12.82
CA VAL A 4 6.31 -11.74 -13.82
C VAL A 4 7.27 -10.69 -13.30
N LEU A 5 7.12 -10.30 -12.03
CA LEU A 5 7.99 -9.33 -11.38
C LEU A 5 9.45 -9.82 -11.38
N ARG A 6 9.69 -11.09 -11.03
CA ARG A 6 11.02 -11.70 -11.05
C ARG A 6 11.65 -11.62 -12.44
N LYS A 7 10.91 -12.03 -13.49
CA LYS A 7 11.38 -11.94 -14.88
C LYS A 7 11.72 -10.51 -15.31
N ILE A 8 10.99 -9.51 -14.82
CA ILE A 8 11.23 -8.10 -15.16
C ILE A 8 12.48 -7.58 -14.44
N ILE A 9 12.64 -7.92 -13.15
CA ILE A 9 13.81 -7.57 -12.33
C ILE A 9 15.08 -8.20 -12.94
N ASP A 10 15.03 -9.50 -13.23
CA ASP A 10 16.18 -10.25 -13.74
C ASP A 10 16.63 -9.74 -15.13
N LYS A 11 15.70 -9.25 -15.94
CA LYS A 11 15.98 -8.68 -17.26
C LYS A 11 16.41 -7.21 -17.22
N LYS A 12 16.42 -6.56 -16.04
CA LYS A 12 16.73 -5.13 -15.85
C LYS A 12 15.99 -4.19 -16.82
N ILE A 13 14.75 -4.51 -17.16
CA ILE A 13 13.97 -3.72 -18.14
C ILE A 13 13.32 -2.49 -17.46
N VAL A 14 13.24 -2.49 -16.13
CA VAL A 14 12.63 -1.40 -15.36
C VAL A 14 13.64 -0.78 -14.44
N ASP A 15 13.69 0.54 -14.44
CA ASP A 15 14.53 1.32 -13.52
C ASP A 15 13.79 1.68 -12.22
N TYR A 16 12.46 1.45 -12.20
CA TYR A 16 11.60 1.83 -11.09
C TYR A 16 10.39 0.92 -10.91
N ILE A 17 10.05 0.59 -9.67
CA ILE A 17 8.88 -0.22 -9.31
C ILE A 17 7.96 0.55 -8.35
N ALA A 18 6.68 0.67 -8.68
CA ALA A 18 5.66 1.16 -7.75
C ALA A 18 4.64 0.05 -7.46
N MET A 19 4.47 -0.30 -6.19
CA MET A 19 3.50 -1.32 -5.76
C MET A 19 2.51 -0.76 -4.74
N ASP A 20 1.23 -1.12 -4.90
CA ASP A 20 0.17 -0.74 -3.99
C ASP A 20 -0.01 -1.81 -2.91
N ILE A 21 0.21 -1.41 -1.66
CA ILE A 21 -0.07 -2.19 -0.46
C ILE A 21 -1.51 -1.89 -0.05
N LYS A 22 -2.40 -2.86 -0.27
CA LYS A 22 -3.84 -2.60 -0.17
C LYS A 22 -4.35 -2.48 1.25
N ASN A 23 -3.80 -3.24 2.19
CA ASN A 23 -4.11 -3.19 3.62
C ASN A 23 -3.10 -4.05 4.40
N ALA A 24 -3.29 -4.19 5.71
CA ALA A 24 -2.66 -5.22 6.51
C ALA A 24 -2.92 -6.64 5.92
N PRO A 25 -1.98 -7.59 6.04
CA PRO A 25 -2.07 -8.90 5.40
C PRO A 25 -3.40 -9.63 5.62
N GLU A 26 -3.95 -9.57 6.82
CA GLU A 26 -5.20 -10.24 7.20
C GLU A 26 -6.47 -9.58 6.63
N LYS A 27 -6.39 -8.31 6.22
CA LYS A 27 -7.51 -7.55 5.62
C LYS A 27 -7.39 -7.40 4.10
N TYR A 28 -6.39 -8.03 3.50
CA TYR A 28 -6.08 -7.84 2.08
C TYR A 28 -7.22 -8.30 1.18
N SER A 29 -7.80 -9.48 1.46
CA SER A 29 -8.95 -10.02 0.70
C SER A 29 -10.20 -9.16 0.87
N GLU A 30 -10.48 -8.70 2.10
CA GLU A 30 -11.61 -7.80 2.37
C GLU A 30 -11.50 -6.50 1.57
N THR A 31 -10.30 -5.92 1.54
CA THR A 31 -10.05 -4.63 0.89
C THR A 31 -10.05 -4.74 -0.63
N THR A 32 -9.57 -5.86 -1.18
CA THR A 32 -9.57 -6.10 -2.63
C THR A 32 -10.90 -6.64 -3.16
N GLY A 33 -11.79 -7.12 -2.28
CA GLY A 33 -13.08 -7.69 -2.67
C GLY A 33 -12.98 -9.07 -3.33
N VAL A 34 -11.80 -9.70 -3.29
CA VAL A 34 -11.52 -11.04 -3.84
C VAL A 34 -10.63 -11.80 -2.87
N THR A 35 -10.65 -13.14 -2.94
CA THR A 35 -9.69 -13.96 -2.18
C THR A 35 -8.28 -13.69 -2.69
N ALA A 36 -7.52 -12.89 -1.93
CA ALA A 36 -6.14 -12.57 -2.25
C ALA A 36 -5.22 -13.69 -1.78
N ASP A 37 -4.29 -14.08 -2.64
CA ASP A 37 -3.16 -14.94 -2.26
C ASP A 37 -2.11 -14.08 -1.53
N ILE A 38 -2.27 -13.96 -0.22
CA ILE A 38 -1.45 -13.08 0.60
C ILE A 38 0.02 -13.49 0.61
N GLU A 39 0.31 -14.79 0.52
CA GLU A 39 1.69 -15.28 0.46
C GLU A 39 2.39 -14.83 -0.82
N ARG A 40 1.69 -14.83 -1.96
CA ARG A 40 2.23 -14.25 -3.20
C ARG A 40 2.40 -12.73 -3.12
N VAL A 41 1.58 -12.02 -2.35
CA VAL A 41 1.79 -10.58 -2.13
C VAL A 41 3.05 -10.34 -1.30
N LYS A 42 3.23 -11.08 -0.19
CA LYS A 42 4.45 -11.02 0.64
C LYS A 42 5.71 -11.32 -0.18
N LEU A 43 5.69 -12.40 -0.98
CA LEU A 43 6.80 -12.71 -1.89
C LEU A 43 7.09 -11.58 -2.89
N SER A 44 6.06 -10.88 -3.38
CA SER A 44 6.27 -9.73 -4.27
C SER A 44 6.94 -8.56 -3.54
N VAL A 45 6.51 -8.28 -2.30
CA VAL A 45 7.11 -7.26 -1.44
C VAL A 45 8.58 -7.58 -1.19
N ASP A 46 8.90 -8.81 -0.78
CA ASP A 46 10.26 -9.24 -0.49
C ASP A 46 11.16 -9.13 -1.73
N LEU A 47 10.64 -9.55 -2.89
CA LEU A 47 11.37 -9.43 -4.16
C LEU A 47 11.67 -7.97 -4.52
N ILE A 48 10.71 -7.06 -4.32
CA ILE A 48 10.90 -5.62 -4.62
C ILE A 48 11.96 -5.04 -3.69
N MET A 49 11.83 -5.29 -2.39
CA MET A 49 12.74 -4.74 -1.38
C MET A 49 14.18 -5.19 -1.61
N ASN A 50 14.38 -6.43 -2.07
CA ASN A 50 15.68 -7.03 -2.33
C ASN A 50 16.15 -6.95 -3.80
N SER A 51 15.39 -6.30 -4.68
CA SER A 51 15.67 -6.27 -6.13
C SER A 51 16.91 -5.47 -6.53
N GLY A 52 17.37 -4.56 -5.68
CA GLY A 52 18.38 -3.55 -6.02
C GLY A 52 17.86 -2.40 -6.90
N ILE A 53 16.62 -2.46 -7.37
CA ILE A 53 15.97 -1.42 -8.17
C ILE A 53 15.41 -0.33 -7.23
N ASP A 54 15.26 0.91 -7.72
CA ASP A 54 14.53 1.93 -6.96
C ASP A 54 13.03 1.63 -6.97
N TYR A 55 12.34 1.90 -5.87
CA TYR A 55 10.94 1.53 -5.73
C TYR A 55 10.18 2.41 -4.75
N GLU A 56 8.86 2.33 -4.82
CA GLU A 56 7.96 2.81 -3.78
C GLU A 56 6.85 1.80 -3.48
N PHE A 57 6.45 1.78 -2.21
CA PHE A 57 5.15 1.28 -1.81
C PHE A 57 4.19 2.45 -1.61
N ARG A 58 2.90 2.19 -1.83
CA ARG A 58 1.85 3.16 -1.52
C ARG A 58 0.60 2.46 -1.00
N THR A 59 -0.24 3.19 -0.29
CA THR A 59 -1.58 2.74 0.10
C THR A 59 -2.58 3.85 -0.14
N THR A 60 -3.67 3.56 -0.84
CA THR A 60 -4.84 4.46 -0.89
C THR A 60 -5.63 4.32 0.41
N VAL A 61 -5.60 5.36 1.23
CA VAL A 61 -6.21 5.36 2.57
C VAL A 61 -7.72 5.56 2.42
N VAL A 62 -8.45 4.45 2.35
CA VAL A 62 -9.93 4.45 2.24
C VAL A 62 -10.56 4.37 3.64
N PRO A 63 -11.21 5.44 4.14
CA PRO A 63 -11.93 5.38 5.41
C PRO A 63 -13.02 4.32 5.40
N GLY A 64 -13.11 3.54 6.47
CA GLY A 64 -14.07 2.44 6.57
C GLY A 64 -13.62 1.10 5.98
N LEU A 65 -12.51 1.06 5.21
CA LEU A 65 -11.75 -0.16 4.93
C LEU A 65 -10.44 -0.23 5.73
N HIS A 66 -9.91 0.93 6.11
CA HIS A 66 -8.72 1.04 6.94
C HIS A 66 -9.04 1.61 8.32
N THR A 67 -8.18 1.27 9.26
CA THR A 67 -8.08 1.83 10.61
C THR A 67 -6.63 2.21 10.87
N GLU A 68 -6.36 3.09 11.84
CA GLU A 68 -4.97 3.45 12.21
C GLU A 68 -4.12 2.22 12.58
N LYS A 69 -4.73 1.20 13.22
CA LYS A 69 -4.04 -0.05 13.59
C LYS A 69 -3.62 -0.88 12.39
N ASP A 70 -4.30 -0.77 11.26
CA ASP A 70 -3.91 -1.49 10.06
C ASP A 70 -2.57 -0.97 9.52
N PHE A 71 -2.33 0.33 9.66
CA PHE A 71 -1.06 0.95 9.27
C PHE A 71 0.09 0.58 10.20
N ASP A 72 -0.17 0.34 11.49
CA ASP A 72 0.85 -0.22 12.39
C ASP A 72 1.33 -1.60 11.88
N LYS A 73 0.38 -2.43 11.42
CA LYS A 73 0.68 -3.76 10.89
C LYS A 73 1.36 -3.72 9.53
N ILE A 74 0.95 -2.80 8.66
CA ILE A 74 1.64 -2.54 7.41
C ILE A 74 3.09 -2.12 7.70
N ALA A 75 3.30 -1.18 8.63
CA ALA A 75 4.62 -0.69 8.98
C ALA A 75 5.58 -1.79 9.45
N VAL A 76 5.08 -2.70 10.30
CA VAL A 76 5.87 -3.87 10.73
C VAL A 76 6.12 -4.83 9.58
N TRP A 77 5.16 -5.04 8.69
CA TRP A 77 5.30 -5.98 7.57
C TRP A 77 6.32 -5.50 6.53
N ILE A 78 6.31 -4.21 6.18
CA ILE A 78 7.20 -3.62 5.17
C ILE A 78 8.33 -2.77 5.80
N ASP A 79 8.75 -3.14 7.01
CA ASP A 79 9.79 -2.45 7.76
C ASP A 79 11.10 -2.36 6.97
N GLY A 80 11.74 -1.19 6.97
CA GLY A 80 12.95 -0.92 6.20
C GLY A 80 12.72 -0.61 4.72
N ALA A 81 11.47 -0.50 4.24
CA ALA A 81 11.22 -0.11 2.86
C ALA A 81 11.77 1.29 2.55
N LYS A 82 12.32 1.45 1.33
CA LYS A 82 12.97 2.71 0.90
C LYS A 82 12.00 3.88 0.87
N LYS A 83 10.80 3.69 0.33
CA LYS A 83 9.78 4.73 0.17
C LYS A 83 8.38 4.17 0.43
N TYR A 84 7.59 4.84 1.25
CA TYR A 84 6.18 4.51 1.48
C TYR A 84 5.29 5.76 1.41
N TYR A 85 4.17 5.69 0.70
CA TYR A 85 3.28 6.82 0.50
C TYR A 85 1.85 6.53 0.95
N LEU A 86 1.28 7.44 1.75
CA LEU A 86 -0.16 7.44 2.04
C LEU A 86 -0.88 8.32 1.02
N GLN A 87 -1.69 7.70 0.19
CA GLN A 87 -2.46 8.37 -0.85
C GLN A 87 -3.84 8.71 -0.29
N GLU A 88 -4.20 10.00 -0.34
CA GLU A 88 -5.54 10.44 0.02
C GLU A 88 -6.59 9.85 -0.93
N TYR A 89 -7.61 9.23 -0.36
CA TYR A 89 -8.77 8.74 -1.12
C TYR A 89 -9.72 9.90 -1.49
N ARG A 90 -10.20 9.91 -2.73
CA ARG A 90 -11.16 10.91 -3.25
C ARG A 90 -12.41 10.23 -3.80
N ASP A 91 -13.57 10.68 -3.33
CA ASP A 91 -14.89 10.15 -3.73
C ASP A 91 -15.33 10.52 -5.17
N PHE A 92 -14.58 11.36 -5.89
CA PHE A 92 -14.98 11.85 -7.23
C PHE A 92 -14.82 10.82 -8.37
N LYS A 93 -14.09 9.72 -8.16
CA LYS A 93 -13.80 8.68 -9.18
C LYS A 93 -14.22 7.28 -8.73
N ILE A 94 -15.37 7.16 -8.09
CA ILE A 94 -15.86 5.85 -7.63
C ILE A 94 -16.50 5.09 -8.79
N LEU A 95 -15.92 3.95 -9.17
CA LEU A 95 -16.55 2.95 -10.05
C LEU A 95 -17.51 2.02 -9.30
N ASP A 96 -17.43 1.94 -7.95
CA ASP A 96 -18.26 1.04 -7.12
C ASP A 96 -19.12 1.80 -6.07
N PRO A 97 -20.45 1.89 -6.26
CA PRO A 97 -21.38 2.48 -5.29
C PRO A 97 -21.28 1.93 -3.86
N LYS A 98 -20.76 0.71 -3.65
CA LYS A 98 -20.54 0.12 -2.33
C LYS A 98 -19.45 0.84 -1.54
N LEU A 99 -18.42 1.36 -2.21
CA LEU A 99 -17.35 2.10 -1.55
C LEU A 99 -17.85 3.43 -0.99
N LYS A 100 -18.70 4.14 -1.74
CA LYS A 100 -19.31 5.41 -1.30
C LYS A 100 -20.08 5.27 0.01
N LYS A 101 -20.83 4.16 0.19
CA LYS A 101 -21.53 3.88 1.45
C LYS A 101 -20.59 3.56 2.60
N LYS A 102 -19.45 2.90 2.34
CA LYS A 102 -18.48 2.52 3.38
C LYS A 102 -17.69 3.72 3.91
N THR A 103 -17.42 4.72 3.05
CA THR A 103 -16.62 5.91 3.34
C THR A 103 -17.43 7.08 3.91
N GLN A 104 -18.75 7.11 3.68
CA GLN A 104 -19.63 8.21 4.08
C GLN A 104 -19.49 8.56 5.58
N GLY A 105 -19.13 9.82 5.87
CA GLY A 105 -18.97 10.34 7.22
C GLY A 105 -17.74 9.84 7.98
N LYS A 106 -16.84 9.10 7.35
CA LYS A 106 -15.60 8.59 7.95
C LYS A 106 -14.40 9.31 7.38
N THR A 107 -13.46 9.64 8.26
CA THR A 107 -12.17 10.23 7.91
C THR A 107 -11.05 9.48 8.62
N LEU A 108 -9.86 9.52 8.04
CA LEU A 108 -8.63 9.10 8.69
C LEU A 108 -7.64 10.25 8.61
N ASP A 109 -6.90 10.47 9.70
CA ASP A 109 -5.86 11.48 9.73
C ASP A 109 -4.55 10.90 9.19
N LEU A 110 -4.26 11.23 7.92
CA LEU A 110 -3.09 10.72 7.23
C LEU A 110 -1.78 11.25 7.83
N GLU A 111 -1.77 12.47 8.39
CA GLU A 111 -0.56 13.03 9.02
C GLU A 111 -0.28 12.33 10.35
N LYS A 112 -1.33 12.09 11.15
CA LYS A 112 -1.21 11.30 12.38
C LYS A 112 -0.69 9.89 12.10
N ILE A 113 -1.23 9.23 11.08
CA ILE A 113 -0.76 7.89 10.67
C ILE A 113 0.70 7.97 10.25
N LYS A 114 1.07 8.92 9.37
CA LYS A 114 2.46 9.13 8.93
C LYS A 114 3.40 9.30 10.12
N ASN A 115 3.15 10.28 11.00
CA ASN A 115 4.02 10.61 12.12
C ASN A 115 4.21 9.41 13.08
N LYS A 116 3.23 8.52 13.16
CA LYS A 116 3.32 7.32 13.99
C LYS A 116 4.27 6.26 13.41
N ILE A 117 4.28 6.07 12.10
CA ILE A 117 4.96 4.95 11.45
C ILE A 117 6.16 5.33 10.57
N GLU A 118 6.41 6.63 10.35
CA GLU A 118 7.44 7.10 9.41
C GLU A 118 8.85 6.58 9.72
N LYS A 119 9.15 6.30 10.99
CA LYS A 119 10.43 5.74 11.44
C LYS A 119 10.77 4.36 10.83
N HIS A 120 9.79 3.65 10.29
CA HIS A 120 9.98 2.35 9.64
C HIS A 120 10.55 2.47 8.22
N PHE A 121 10.58 3.67 7.64
CA PHE A 121 10.84 3.87 6.22
C PHE A 121 11.96 4.86 5.98
N GLY A 122 12.72 4.65 4.89
CA GLY A 122 13.74 5.62 4.46
C GLY A 122 13.13 6.97 4.08
N LYS A 123 11.94 6.94 3.46
CA LYS A 123 11.16 8.13 3.12
C LYS A 123 9.67 7.80 3.23
N MET A 124 8.91 8.69 3.88
CA MET A 124 7.45 8.59 3.94
C MET A 124 6.76 9.94 3.73
N GLU A 125 5.76 10.00 2.87
CA GLU A 125 5.00 11.24 2.59
C GLU A 125 3.50 10.96 2.39
N VAL A 126 2.68 11.97 2.68
CA VAL A 126 1.26 11.99 2.32
C VAL A 126 1.12 12.60 0.92
N ARG A 127 0.47 11.89 0.00
CA ARG A 127 0.15 12.38 -1.36
C ARG A 127 -1.30 12.81 -1.44
N ARG A 128 -1.48 14.13 -1.50
CA ARG A 128 -2.75 14.79 -1.84
C ARG A 128 -2.68 15.24 -3.29
N TYR A 129 -3.75 15.08 -4.05
CA TYR A 129 -3.83 15.67 -5.39
C TYR A 129 -4.13 17.17 -5.23
N HIS A 130 -3.47 18.06 -5.95
CA HIS A 130 -3.88 19.47 -6.00
C HIS A 130 -4.95 19.66 -7.09
#